data_AF-A0A357C623-F1
#
_entry.id   AF-A0A357C623-F1
#
_cell.length_a   1.000
_cell.length_b   1.000
_cell.length_c   1.000
_cell.angle_alpha   90.00
_cell.angle_beta   90.00
_cell.angle_gamma   90.00
#
_symmetry.space_group_name_H-M   'P 1'
#
loop_
_entity.id
_entity.type
_entity.pdbx_description
1 polymer ?
#
loop_
_entity_poly.entity_id
_entity_poly.type
_entity_poly.pdbx_seq_one_letter_code
_entity_poly.pdbx_strand_id
1 'polypeptide(L)'
;MIKAVIFDFGGVLAEEGFREGLKVIAIKNGLDPEEFFKIAEEMIYETGYLTGMTDEKNYWNALREKTGIKGSDKELREEILKRFVLRTEMLGYIKKIKANGFITAILS
;
A
#
# COMPACT_ATOMS: atom_id res chain seq x y z
N MET A 1 -26.75 2.66 16.99
CA MET A 1 -26.60 3.97 16.30
C MET A 1 -25.13 4.18 16.01
N ILE A 2 -24.77 4.51 14.76
CA ILE A 2 -23.36 4.73 14.36
C ILE A 2 -22.89 6.10 14.89
N LYS A 3 -21.63 6.19 15.35
CA LYS A 3 -21.01 7.42 15.88
C LYS A 3 -19.70 7.79 15.19
N ALA A 4 -19.02 6.81 14.62
CA ALA A 4 -17.77 6.99 13.90
C ALA A 4 -17.79 6.21 12.59
N VAL A 5 -17.10 6.73 11.58
CA VAL A 5 -16.83 6.07 10.31
C VAL A 5 -15.32 6.11 10.11
N ILE A 6 -14.70 4.94 10.05
CA ILE A 6 -13.25 4.77 9.88
C ILE A 6 -13.00 4.27 8.47
N PHE A 7 -12.05 4.89 7.79
CA PHE A 7 -11.74 4.60 6.38
C PHE A 7 -10.35 4.00 6.25
N ASP A 8 -10.23 2.97 5.41
CA ASP A 8 -8.93 2.54 4.90
C ASP A 8 -8.37 3.60 3.94
N PHE A 9 -7.07 3.58 3.67
CA PHE A 9 -6.44 4.49 2.70
C PHE A 9 -6.41 3.87 1.30
N GLY A 10 -5.74 2.72 1.16
CA GLY A 10 -5.62 1.98 -0.10
C GLY A 10 -6.98 1.47 -0.55
N GLY A 11 -7.28 1.59 -1.85
CA GLY A 11 -8.56 1.15 -2.42
C GLY A 11 -9.78 2.00 -2.04
N VAL A 12 -9.70 2.82 -0.99
CA VAL A 12 -10.80 3.63 -0.45
C VAL A 12 -10.58 5.13 -0.63
N LEU A 13 -9.61 5.75 0.07
CA LEU A 13 -9.29 7.17 -0.15
C LEU A 13 -8.45 7.38 -1.40
N ALA A 14 -7.67 6.37 -1.79
CA ALA A 14 -6.80 6.37 -2.94
C ALA A 14 -7.00 5.10 -3.79
N GLU A 15 -6.38 5.06 -4.95
CA GLU A 15 -6.14 3.81 -5.68
C GLU A 15 -5.23 2.87 -4.87
N GLU A 16 -5.22 1.59 -5.24
CA GLU A 16 -4.44 0.53 -4.59
C GLU A 16 -2.94 0.63 -4.90
N GLY A 17 -2.29 1.69 -4.42
CA GLY A 17 -0.91 2.03 -4.79
C GLY A 17 0.13 0.95 -4.45
N PHE A 18 -0.04 0.26 -3.32
CA PHE A 18 0.84 -0.84 -2.92
C PHE A 18 0.74 -2.02 -3.90
N ARG A 19 -0.48 -2.53 -4.13
CA ARG A 19 -0.73 -3.64 -5.06
C ARG A 19 -0.28 -3.30 -6.47
N GLU A 20 -0.72 -2.17 -7.01
CA GLU A 20 -0.41 -1.79 -8.39
C GLU A 20 1.07 -1.40 -8.57
N GLY A 21 1.71 -0.86 -7.52
CA GLY A 21 3.15 -0.63 -7.49
C GLY A 21 3.95 -1.93 -7.60
N LEU A 22 3.60 -2.93 -6.78
CA LEU A 22 4.25 -4.23 -6.80
C LEU A 22 4.08 -4.96 -8.13
N LYS A 23 2.89 -4.91 -8.73
CA LYS A 23 2.67 -5.48 -10.07
C LYS A 23 3.58 -4.86 -11.13
N VAL A 24 3.76 -3.53 -11.10
CA VAL A 24 4.67 -2.89 -12.06
C VAL A 24 6.13 -3.22 -11.78
N ILE A 25 6.53 -3.33 -10.50
CA ILE A 25 7.86 -3.81 -10.13
C ILE A 25 8.09 -5.22 -10.69
N ALA A 26 7.11 -6.13 -10.57
CA ALA A 26 7.17 -7.48 -11.12
C ALA A 26 7.40 -7.47 -12.64
N ILE A 27 6.56 -6.73 -13.38
CA ILE A 27 6.65 -6.62 -14.84
C ILE A 27 8.02 -6.10 -15.27
N LYS A 28 8.55 -5.06 -14.59
CA LYS A 28 9.87 -4.49 -14.87
C LYS A 28 11.01 -5.47 -14.64
N ASN A 29 10.80 -6.49 -13.82
CA ASN A 29 11.77 -7.54 -13.51
C ASN A 29 11.48 -8.86 -14.24
N GLY A 30 10.48 -8.91 -15.14
CA GLY A 30 10.13 -10.11 -15.89
C GLY A 30 9.48 -11.21 -15.04
N LEU A 31 8.84 -10.85 -13.92
CA LEU A 31 8.15 -11.77 -13.02
C LEU A 31 6.63 -11.75 -13.27
N ASP A 32 5.95 -12.83 -12.88
CA ASP A 32 4.49 -12.85 -12.86
C ASP A 32 3.96 -11.85 -11.81
N PRO A 33 3.07 -10.91 -12.18
CA PRO A 33 2.63 -9.86 -11.25
C PRO A 33 1.82 -10.35 -10.06
N GLU A 34 0.98 -11.38 -10.23
CA GLU A 34 0.11 -11.86 -9.16
C GLU A 34 0.87 -12.80 -8.21
N GLU A 35 1.78 -13.62 -8.73
CA GLU A 35 2.69 -14.43 -7.92
C GLU A 35 3.64 -13.54 -7.11
N PHE A 36 4.25 -12.54 -7.75
CA PHE A 36 5.12 -11.59 -7.05
C PHE A 36 4.37 -10.79 -5.97
N PHE A 37 3.14 -10.35 -6.26
CA PHE A 37 2.33 -9.65 -5.28
C PHE A 37 2.08 -10.49 -4.02
N LYS A 38 1.74 -11.77 -4.17
CA LYS A 38 1.56 -12.70 -3.04
C LYS A 38 2.84 -12.85 -2.23
N ILE A 39 3.98 -13.03 -2.89
CA ILE A 39 5.28 -13.15 -2.20
C ILE A 39 5.58 -11.85 -1.42
N ALA A 40 5.39 -10.69 -2.03
CA ALA A 40 5.62 -9.40 -1.38
C ALA A 40 4.67 -9.17 -0.19
N GLU A 41 3.40 -9.56 -0.32
CA GLU A 41 2.42 -9.54 0.76
C GLU A 41 2.83 -10.46 1.90
N GLU A 42 3.22 -11.71 1.65
CA GLU A 42 3.74 -12.61 2.69
C GLU A 42 4.97 -12.02 3.39
N MET A 43 5.93 -11.50 2.62
CA MET A 43 7.15 -10.92 3.16
C MET A 43 6.89 -9.73 4.08
N ILE A 44 5.87 -8.91 3.81
CA ILE A 44 5.57 -7.73 4.65
C ILE A 44 5.22 -8.13 6.09
N TYR A 45 4.55 -9.27 6.25
CA TYR A 45 4.19 -9.85 7.54
C TYR A 45 5.38 -10.59 8.16
N GLU A 46 6.09 -11.41 7.38
CA GLU A 46 7.22 -12.21 7.85
C GLU A 46 8.36 -11.33 8.39
N THR A 47 8.65 -10.21 7.74
CA THR A 47 9.68 -9.28 8.24
C THR A 47 9.18 -8.40 9.38
N GLY A 48 7.87 -8.33 9.63
CA GLY A 48 7.26 -7.41 10.57
C GLY A 48 7.31 -5.95 10.12
N TYR A 49 7.41 -5.69 8.81
CA TYR A 49 7.49 -4.32 8.29
C TYR A 49 6.17 -3.58 8.52
N LEU A 50 5.05 -4.27 8.29
CA LEU A 50 3.71 -3.71 8.51
C LEU A 50 3.48 -3.26 9.97
N THR A 51 4.06 -3.97 10.93
CA THR A 51 3.90 -3.70 12.37
C THR A 51 4.99 -2.80 12.95
N GLY A 52 5.92 -2.30 12.11
CA GLY A 52 7.03 -1.45 12.53
C GLY A 52 8.13 -2.19 13.31
N MET A 53 8.16 -3.52 13.25
CA MET A 53 9.19 -4.34 13.89
C MET A 53 10.48 -4.42 13.08
N THR A 54 10.45 -3.96 11.83
CA THR A 54 11.62 -3.77 10.96
C THR A 54 11.50 -2.51 10.12
N ASP A 55 12.60 -2.10 9.49
CA ASP A 55 12.64 -0.96 8.57
C ASP A 55 12.40 -1.36 7.10
N GLU A 56 12.18 -0.34 6.26
CA GLU A 56 11.92 -0.51 4.82
C GLU A 56 13.08 -1.20 4.10
N LYS A 57 14.32 -0.89 4.50
CA LYS A 57 15.52 -1.45 3.88
C LYS A 57 15.58 -2.96 4.07
N ASN A 58 15.27 -3.45 5.27
CA ASN A 58 15.24 -4.88 5.59
C ASN A 58 14.14 -5.60 4.81
N TYR A 59 12.94 -5.01 4.70
CA TYR A 59 11.88 -5.54 3.85
C TYR A 59 12.32 -5.66 2.39
N TRP A 60 12.89 -4.60 1.80
CA TRP A 60 13.34 -4.65 0.42
C TRP A 60 14.48 -5.64 0.19
N ASN A 61 15.43 -5.75 1.12
CA ASN A 61 16.50 -6.73 1.02
C ASN A 61 15.96 -8.16 1.02
N ALA A 62 15.04 -8.48 1.94
CA ALA A 62 14.45 -9.80 2.02
C ALA A 62 13.63 -10.13 0.77
N LEU A 63 12.90 -9.15 0.22
CA LEU A 63 12.15 -9.33 -1.02
C LEU A 63 13.07 -9.55 -2.22
N ARG A 64 14.18 -8.80 -2.34
CA ARG A 64 15.20 -9.00 -3.38
C ARG A 64 15.84 -10.38 -3.29
N GLU A 65 16.18 -10.83 -2.09
CA GLU A 65 16.77 -12.15 -1.87
C GLU A 65 15.81 -13.26 -2.32
N LYS A 66 14.52 -13.15 -2.01
CA LYS A 66 13.50 -14.15 -2.35
C LYS A 66 13.10 -14.16 -3.83
N THR A 67 13.10 -13.00 -4.49
CA THR A 67 12.49 -12.84 -5.83
C THR A 67 13.48 -12.49 -6.95
N GLY A 68 14.68 -12.02 -6.59
CA GLY A 68 15.68 -11.56 -7.56
C GLY A 68 15.38 -10.20 -8.20
N ILE A 69 14.37 -9.45 -7.73
CA ILE A 69 14.08 -8.11 -8.25
C ILE A 69 15.28 -7.17 -8.09
N LYS A 70 15.37 -6.19 -9.00
CA LYS A 70 16.40 -5.15 -9.02
C LYS A 70 15.79 -3.78 -8.77
N GLY A 71 16.64 -2.84 -8.35
CA GLY A 71 16.26 -1.46 -8.07
C GLY A 71 16.59 -1.06 -6.63
N SER A 72 16.95 0.20 -6.44
CA SER A 72 17.18 0.79 -5.13
C SER A 72 15.88 0.91 -4.33
N ASP A 73 15.99 0.96 -3.00
CA ASP A 73 14.83 1.16 -2.10
C ASP A 73 14.00 2.38 -2.55
N LYS A 74 14.69 3.46 -2.94
CA LYS A 74 14.05 4.68 -3.44
C LYS A 74 13.22 4.43 -4.71
N GLU A 75 13.78 3.76 -5.71
CA GLU A 75 13.07 3.48 -6.97
C GLU A 75 11.85 2.58 -6.75
N LEU A 76 12.00 1.53 -5.94
CA LEU A 76 10.91 0.61 -5.61
C LEU A 76 9.79 1.33 -4.84
N ARG A 77 10.16 2.12 -3.83
CA ARG A 77 9.21 2.97 -3.08
C ARG A 77 8.49 3.96 -3.97
N GLU A 78 9.20 4.64 -4.87
CA GLU A 78 8.60 5.63 -5.77
C GLU A 78 7.64 5.00 -6.77
N GLU A 79 7.89 3.76 -7.22
CA GLU A 79 6.89 3.02 -7.97
C GLU A 79 5.61 2.81 -7.15
N ILE A 80 5.69 2.45 -5.89
CA ILE A 80 4.48 2.31 -5.05
C ILE A 80 3.79 3.66 -4.84
N LEU A 81 4.52 4.67 -4.36
CA LEU A 81 3.93 5.92 -3.90
C LEU A 81 3.22 6.70 -5.02
N LYS A 82 3.75 6.69 -6.25
CA LYS A 82 3.13 7.43 -7.36
C LYS A 82 1.79 6.86 -7.83
N ARG A 83 1.41 5.66 -7.35
CA ARG A 83 0.15 4.99 -7.70
C ARG A 83 -0.95 5.17 -6.66
N PHE A 84 -0.65 5.83 -5.53
CA PHE A 84 -1.70 6.30 -4.63
C PHE A 84 -2.34 7.58 -5.17
N VAL A 85 -3.20 7.43 -6.18
CA VAL A 85 -3.99 8.53 -6.75
C VAL A 85 -5.25 8.74 -5.92
N LEU A 86 -5.45 9.96 -5.41
CA LEU A 86 -6.59 10.28 -4.54
C LEU A 86 -7.93 10.20 -5.29
N ARG A 87 -8.92 9.55 -4.66
CA ARG A 87 -10.31 9.51 -5.13
C ARG A 87 -11.05 10.74 -4.60
N THR A 88 -11.05 11.82 -5.39
CA THR A 88 -11.63 13.12 -4.98
C THR A 88 -13.10 13.04 -4.57
N GLU A 89 -13.88 12.18 -5.23
CA GLU A 89 -15.28 11.91 -4.87
C GLU A 89 -15.41 11.37 -3.44
N MET A 90 -14.51 10.47 -3.05
CA MET A 90 -14.50 9.84 -1.73
C MET A 90 -14.16 10.86 -0.63
N LEU A 91 -13.24 11.78 -0.91
CA LEU A 91 -13.01 12.94 -0.03
C LEU A 91 -14.26 13.83 0.10
N GLY A 92 -15.06 13.95 -0.95
CA GLY A 92 -16.35 14.63 -0.92
C GLY A 92 -17.34 13.99 0.05
N TYR A 93 -17.46 12.66 0.04
CA TYR A 93 -18.32 11.92 0.97
C TYR A 93 -17.83 12.02 2.41
N ILE A 94 -16.52 11.91 2.67
CA ILE A 94 -15.92 12.06 4.01
C ILE A 94 -16.26 13.43 4.60
N LYS A 95 -16.16 14.51 3.81
CA LYS A 95 -16.55 15.85 4.23
C LYS A 95 -18.02 15.93 4.64
N LYS A 96 -18.92 15.31 3.87
CA LYS A 96 -20.36 15.25 4.20
C LYS A 96 -20.62 14.46 5.48
N ILE A 97 -19.97 13.30 5.65
CA ILE A 97 -20.09 12.47 6.85
C ILE A 97 -19.63 13.25 8.09
N LYS A 98 -18.47 13.91 8.01
CA LYS A 98 -17.97 14.76 9.10
C LYS A 98 -18.92 15.91 9.42
N ALA A 99 -19.47 16.58 8.41
CA ALA A 99 -20.42 17.67 8.58
C ALA A 99 -21.74 17.22 9.25
N ASN A 100 -22.11 15.94 9.15
CA ASN A 100 -23.26 15.36 9.85
C ASN A 100 -22.95 14.94 11.31
N GLY A 101 -21.79 15.33 11.85
CA GLY A 101 -21.44 15.12 13.26
C GLY A 101 -20.83 13.75 13.58
N PHE A 102 -20.48 12.96 12.58
CA PHE A 102 -19.76 11.71 12.78
C PHE A 102 -18.26 11.95 12.99
N ILE A 103 -17.63 11.14 13.83
CA ILE A 103 -16.17 11.07 13.94
C ILE A 103 -15.64 10.37 12.68
N THR A 104 -14.66 10.98 12.01
CA THR A 104 -13.99 10.40 10.85
C THR A 104 -12.51 10.18 11.15
N ALA A 105 -11.99 8.98 10.90
CA ALA A 105 -10.58 8.63 11.07
C ALA A 105 -10.09 7.74 9.94
N ILE A 106 -8.76 7.61 9.80
CA ILE A 106 -8.13 6.64 8.90
C ILE A 106 -7.56 5.51 9.75
N LEU A 107 -7.71 4.27 9.29
CA LEU A 107 -7.03 3.08 9.80
C LEU A 107 -6.58 2.27 8.60
N SER A 108 -5.26 2.23 8.37
CA SER A 108 -4.60 1.65 7.20
C SER A 108 -3.23 1.10 7.59
#